data_AF-A0A0G0M7D1-F1
#
_entry.id   AF-A0A0G0M7D1-F1
#
_cell.length_a   1.000
_cell.length_b   1.000
_cell.length_c   1.000
_cell.angle_alpha   90.00
_cell.angle_beta   90.00
_cell.angle_gamma   90.00
#
_symmetry.space_group_name_H-M   'P 1'
#
loop_
_entity.id
_entity.type
_entity.pdbx_description
1 polymer ?
#
loop_
_entity_poly.entity_id
_entity_poly.type
_entity_poly.pdbx_seq_one_letter_code
_entity_poly.pdbx_strand_id
1 'polypeptide(L)'
;MKKLFIKNRKDQNISVIIEEAEKPSGLVFIMHGLGGSKEELHIKTFSNAFKEKGFTTVLFDTTNSVGESDGILEDATVTNYYEDLECADTVSAVCVLHSMLKNTLKK
;
A
#
# COMPACT_ATOMS: atom_id res chain seq x y z
N MET A 1 9.83 8.86 9.30
CA MET A 1 9.48 7.74 8.43
C MET A 1 9.96 6.46 9.10
N LYS A 2 9.06 5.58 9.51
CA LYS A 2 9.38 4.37 10.27
C LYS A 2 8.98 3.15 9.44
N LYS A 3 9.95 2.31 9.10
CA LYS A 3 9.70 1.03 8.42
C LYS A 3 9.42 -0.05 9.46
N LEU A 4 8.39 -0.85 9.21
CA LEU A 4 7.96 -1.95 10.06
C LEU A 4 7.53 -3.14 9.19
N PHE A 5 7.41 -4.31 9.82
CA PHE A 5 6.79 -5.47 9.22
C PHE A 5 5.55 -5.85 10.02
N ILE A 6 4.45 -6.11 9.33
CA ILE A 6 3.22 -6.68 9.89
C ILE A 6 2.98 -8.06 9.30
N LYS A 7 2.10 -8.85 9.92
CA LYS A 7 1.74 -10.19 9.45
C LYS A 7 0.34 -10.17 8.87
N ASN A 8 0.18 -10.66 7.64
CA ASN A 8 -1.16 -10.88 7.07
C ASN A 8 -1.83 -12.13 7.67
N ARG A 9 -3.06 -12.42 7.24
CA ARG A 9 -3.84 -13.59 7.70
C ARG A 9 -3.20 -14.94 7.33
N LYS A 10 -2.22 -14.93 6.43
CA LYS A 10 -1.43 -16.11 6.00
C LYS A 10 -0.06 -16.17 6.68
N ASP A 11 0.17 -15.36 7.72
CA ASP A 11 1.44 -15.21 8.45
C ASP A 11 2.63 -14.76 7.56
N GLN A 12 2.33 -14.10 6.45
CA GLN A 12 3.35 -13.51 5.56
C GLN A 12 3.74 -12.12 6.04
N ASN A 13 5.00 -11.77 5.91
CA ASN A 13 5.51 -10.45 6.24
C ASN A 13 5.07 -9.43 5.17
N ILE A 14 4.42 -8.37 5.63
CA ILE A 14 4.11 -7.19 4.83
C ILE A 14 5.01 -6.05 5.34
N SER A 15 5.83 -5.51 4.44
CA SER A 15 6.65 -4.34 4.70
C SER A 15 5.80 -3.07 4.61
N VAL A 16 5.77 -2.31 5.70
CA VAL A 16 5.05 -1.03 5.77
C VAL A 16 5.96 0.12 6.15
N ILE A 17 5.61 1.30 5.70
CA ILE A 17 6.19 2.56 6.12
C ILE A 17 5.09 3.40 6.75
N ILE A 18 5.31 3.78 8.00
CA ILE A 18 4.44 4.69 8.72
C ILE A 18 5.06 6.10 8.67
N GLU A 19 4.24 7.04 8.26
CA GLU A 19 4.52 8.45 8.37
C GLU A 19 3.48 9.12 9.27
N GLU A 20 3.89 9.35 10.51
CA GLU A 20 3.06 9.97 11.53
C GLU A 20 2.83 11.46 11.22
N ALA A 21 1.58 11.89 11.39
CA ALA A 21 1.25 13.30 11.46
C ALA A 21 1.42 13.81 12.91
N GLU A 22 1.82 15.07 13.08
CA GLU A 22 2.02 15.67 14.41
C GLU A 22 0.73 15.71 15.25
N LYS A 23 -0.42 15.89 14.59
CA LYS A 23 -1.75 15.90 15.19
C LYS A 23 -2.69 15.05 14.33
N PRO A 24 -2.68 13.72 14.50
CA PRO A 24 -3.38 12.82 13.58
C PRO A 24 -4.90 12.99 13.67
N SER A 25 -5.51 13.40 12.56
CA SER A 25 -6.97 13.48 12.37
C SER A 25 -7.57 12.15 11.88
N GLY A 26 -6.72 11.24 11.41
CA GLY A 26 -7.09 9.91 10.95
C GLY A 26 -5.89 9.12 10.42
N LEU A 27 -6.16 7.91 9.92
CA LEU A 27 -5.20 6.98 9.36
C LEU A 27 -5.55 6.69 7.90
N VAL A 28 -4.58 6.76 7.00
CA VAL A 28 -4.78 6.48 5.57
C VAL A 28 -3.81 5.40 5.13
N PHE A 29 -4.36 4.31 4.58
CA PHE A 29 -3.56 3.26 3.95
C PHE A 29 -3.41 3.57 2.47
N ILE A 30 -2.18 3.54 1.95
CA ILE A 30 -1.86 3.83 0.55
C ILE A 30 -1.20 2.61 -0.06
N MET A 31 -1.85 2.07 -1.08
CA MET A 31 -1.41 0.87 -1.80
C MET A 31 -0.91 1.23 -3.21
N HIS A 32 0.18 0.59 -3.62
CA HIS A 32 0.67 0.66 -5.00
C HIS A 32 -0.19 -0.19 -5.96
N GLY A 33 -0.03 0.03 -7.27
CA GLY A 33 -0.67 -0.80 -8.29
C GLY A 33 0.05 -2.12 -8.53
N LEU A 34 -0.53 -3.03 -9.32
CA LEU A 34 0.11 -4.31 -9.67
C LEU A 34 1.52 -4.09 -10.24
N GLY A 35 2.51 -4.77 -9.65
CA GLY A 35 3.93 -4.69 -10.03
C GLY A 35 4.66 -3.42 -9.55
N GLY A 36 4.02 -2.60 -8.71
CA GLY A 36 4.61 -1.42 -8.10
C GLY A 36 5.20 -1.70 -6.71
N SER A 37 5.61 -0.62 -6.04
CA SER A 37 6.08 -0.68 -4.64
C SER A 37 5.73 0.62 -3.89
N LYS A 38 5.76 0.55 -2.57
CA LYS A 38 5.54 1.70 -1.67
C LYS A 38 6.53 2.85 -1.86
N GLU A 39 7.64 2.61 -2.56
CA GLU A 39 8.71 3.58 -2.78
C GLU A 39 8.51 4.46 -4.03
N GLU A 40 7.53 4.14 -4.87
CA GLU A 40 7.24 4.86 -6.10
C GLU A 40 6.84 6.32 -5.84
N LEU A 41 7.28 7.23 -6.72
CA LEU A 41 7.10 8.68 -6.52
C LEU A 41 5.64 9.07 -6.31
N HIS A 42 4.72 8.50 -7.08
CA HIS A 42 3.30 8.84 -6.98
C HIS A 42 2.70 8.39 -5.64
N ILE A 43 3.13 7.26 -5.07
CA ILE A 43 2.71 6.79 -3.74
C ILE A 43 3.17 7.75 -2.65
N LYS A 44 4.43 8.20 -2.73
CA LYS A 44 4.96 9.24 -1.84
C LYS A 44 4.24 10.58 -1.99
N THR A 45 3.83 10.96 -3.20
CA THR A 45 3.03 12.17 -3.44
C THR A 45 1.69 12.09 -2.72
N PHE A 46 0.99 10.95 -2.78
CA PHE A 46 -0.25 10.78 -2.01
C PHE A 46 0.01 10.83 -0.50
N SER A 47 1.07 10.17 -0.02
CA SER A 47 1.47 10.23 1.39
C SER A 47 1.60 11.67 1.88
N ASN A 48 2.36 12.47 1.15
CA ASN A 48 2.58 13.88 1.49
C ASN A 48 1.29 14.70 1.48
N ALA A 49 0.44 14.52 0.47
CA ALA A 49 -0.84 15.23 0.37
C ALA A 49 -1.77 14.94 1.55
N PHE A 50 -1.81 13.69 2.03
CA PHE A 50 -2.61 13.32 3.21
C PHE A 50 -1.98 13.81 4.52
N LYS A 51 -0.65 13.75 4.64
CA LYS A 51 0.06 14.29 5.81
C LYS A 51 -0.12 15.80 5.96
N GLU A 52 -0.11 16.56 4.88
CA GLU A 52 -0.41 18.00 4.88
C GLU A 52 -1.81 18.31 5.39
N LYS A 53 -2.73 17.35 5.34
CA LYS A 53 -4.08 17.43 5.91
C LYS A 53 -4.19 16.85 7.32
N GLY A 54 -3.07 16.47 7.93
CA GLY A 54 -3.00 15.95 9.29
C GLY A 54 -3.28 14.46 9.43
N PHE A 55 -3.26 13.68 8.34
CA PHE A 55 -3.43 12.23 8.42
C PHE A 55 -2.09 11.51 8.62
N THR A 56 -2.09 10.48 9.47
CA THR A 56 -0.99 9.51 9.48
C THR A 56 -1.16 8.60 8.27
N THR A 57 -0.10 8.39 7.51
CA THR A 57 -0.14 7.55 6.30
C THR A 57 0.63 6.27 6.53
N VAL A 58 0.07 5.17 6.01
CA VAL A 58 0.68 3.84 6.04
C VAL A 58 0.80 3.37 4.60
N LEU A 59 2.03 3.31 4.12
CA LEU A 59 2.34 2.81 2.78
C LEU A 59 2.79 1.37 2.94
N PHE A 60 2.28 0.46 2.15
CA PHE A 60 2.65 -0.95 2.27
C PHE A 60 2.94 -1.58 0.92
N ASP A 61 3.89 -2.51 0.92
CA ASP A 61 4.09 -3.42 -0.20
C ASP A 61 3.13 -4.59 -0.02
N THR A 62 2.30 -4.87 -1.01
CA THR A 62 1.51 -6.11 -1.03
C THR A 62 2.43 -7.33 -1.17
N THR A 63 1.99 -8.48 -0.68
CA THR A 63 2.68 -9.74 -0.94
C THR A 63 2.67 -10.03 -2.44
N ASN A 64 3.65 -10.81 -2.90
CA ASN A 64 3.79 -11.13 -4.32
C ASN A 64 3.93 -9.85 -5.18
N SER A 65 4.62 -8.83 -4.69
CA SER A 65 4.92 -7.61 -5.44
C SER A 65 6.41 -7.32 -5.45
N VAL A 66 6.79 -6.31 -6.23
CA VAL A 66 8.10 -5.67 -6.12
C VAL A 66 8.19 -4.98 -4.76
N GLY A 67 9.23 -5.27 -3.99
CA GLY A 67 9.45 -4.61 -2.71
C GLY A 67 10.07 -5.53 -1.66
N GLU A 68 9.68 -5.31 -0.42
CA GLU A 68 10.25 -6.00 0.75
C GLU A 68 9.26 -6.94 1.46
N SER A 69 8.04 -7.06 0.94
CA SER A 69 7.04 -8.03 1.44
C SER A 69 7.32 -9.43 0.90
N ASP A 70 6.82 -10.45 1.61
CA ASP A 70 6.98 -11.85 1.22
C ASP A 70 6.26 -12.18 -0.11
N GLY A 71 6.74 -13.21 -0.80
CA GLY A 71 6.14 -13.73 -2.03
C GLY A 71 6.98 -13.45 -3.28
N ILE A 72 6.46 -13.87 -4.44
CA ILE A 72 7.09 -13.66 -5.75
C ILE A 72 6.08 -13.00 -6.70
N LEU A 73 6.56 -12.14 -7.60
CA LEU A 73 5.69 -11.32 -8.45
C LEU A 73 4.80 -12.16 -9.37
N GLU A 74 5.23 -13.36 -9.75
CA GLU A 74 4.50 -14.30 -10.59
C GLU A 74 3.18 -14.76 -9.95
N ASP A 75 3.10 -14.74 -8.61
CA ASP A 75 1.91 -15.12 -7.86
C ASP A 75 0.99 -13.92 -7.57
N ALA A 76 1.29 -12.73 -8.12
CA ALA A 76 0.50 -11.53 -7.90
C ALA A 76 -0.91 -11.65 -8.47
N THR A 77 -1.93 -11.42 -7.64
CA THR A 77 -3.32 -11.39 -8.08
C THR A 77 -4.05 -10.21 -7.45
N VAL A 78 -5.16 -9.75 -8.05
CA VAL A 78 -5.97 -8.70 -7.40
C VAL A 78 -6.58 -9.21 -6.09
N THR A 79 -6.87 -10.51 -6.01
CA THR A 79 -7.44 -11.15 -4.82
C THR A 79 -6.47 -11.15 -3.65
N ASN A 80 -5.19 -11.53 -3.85
CA ASN A 80 -4.24 -11.52 -2.73
C ASN A 80 -3.89 -10.09 -2.27
N TYR A 81 -3.87 -9.10 -3.17
CA TYR A 81 -3.72 -7.70 -2.77
C TYR A 81 -4.90 -7.23 -1.89
N TYR A 82 -6.11 -7.67 -2.21
CA TYR A 82 -7.29 -7.41 -1.38
C TYR A 82 -7.20 -8.11 -0.02
N GLU A 83 -6.75 -9.36 0.02
CA GLU A 83 -6.54 -10.10 1.28
C GLU A 83 -5.47 -9.44 2.16
N ASP A 84 -4.42 -8.88 1.57
CA ASP A 84 -3.39 -8.10 2.30
C ASP A 84 -3.96 -6.80 2.88
N LEU A 85 -4.91 -6.17 2.17
CA LEU A 85 -5.67 -5.01 2.67
C LEU A 85 -6.59 -5.39 3.83
N GLU A 86 -7.24 -6.56 3.80
CA GLU A 86 -8.09 -7.03 4.89
C GLU A 86 -7.33 -7.26 6.20
N CYS A 87 -6.00 -7.42 6.16
CA CYS A 87 -5.18 -7.44 7.36
C CYS A 87 -5.16 -6.08 8.07
N ALA A 88 -5.28 -4.98 7.31
CA ALA A 88 -5.48 -3.67 7.89
C ALA A 88 -6.97 -3.53 8.22
N ASP A 89 -7.36 -3.91 9.45
CA ASP A 89 -8.75 -3.87 9.97
C ASP A 89 -9.35 -2.43 10.05
N THR A 90 -8.98 -1.48 9.20
CA THR A 90 -9.36 -0.05 9.30
C THR A 90 -9.84 0.60 8.00
N VAL A 91 -10.79 1.54 8.17
CA VAL A 91 -11.88 1.92 7.24
C VAL A 91 -11.51 2.99 6.18
N SER A 92 -10.22 3.27 5.92
CA SER A 92 -9.84 4.24 4.88
C SER A 92 -8.58 3.83 4.12
N ALA A 93 -8.77 2.90 3.16
CA ALA A 93 -7.76 2.55 2.17
C ALA A 93 -7.93 3.40 0.90
N VAL A 94 -6.89 4.15 0.53
CA VAL A 94 -6.78 4.80 -0.78
C VAL A 94 -6.03 3.85 -1.69
N CYS A 95 -6.78 3.05 -2.45
CA CYS A 95 -6.22 2.18 -3.49
C CYS A 95 -5.94 2.98 -4.76
N VAL A 96 -4.67 3.13 -5.13
CA VAL A 96 -4.31 3.76 -6.41
C VAL A 96 -4.01 2.66 -7.44
N LEU A 97 -5.07 2.20 -8.12
CA LEU A 97 -4.97 1.28 -9.27
C LEU A 97 -4.45 2.03 -10.51
N HIS A 98 -3.17 2.41 -10.54
CA HIS A 98 -2.59 3.10 -11.69
C HIS A 98 -2.28 2.17 -12.87
N SER A 99 -1.90 0.90 -12.65
CA SER A 99 -1.43 0.00 -13.72
C SER A 99 -2.53 -0.77 -14.45
N MET A 100 -3.67 -1.07 -13.80
CA MET A 100 -4.78 -1.83 -14.42
C MET A 100 -5.57 -1.02 -15.47
N LEU A 101 -5.58 0.31 -15.36
CA LEU A 101 -6.27 1.17 -16.33
C LEU A 101 -5.54 1.32 -17.67
N LYS A 102 -4.21 1.18 -17.69
CA LYS A 102 -3.42 1.35 -18.92
C LYS A 102 -3.65 0.24 -19.95
N ASN A 103 -4.02 -0.97 -19.51
CA ASN A 103 -4.35 -2.08 -20.41
C ASN A 103 -5.82 -2.14 -20.82
N THR A 104 -6.71 -1.41 -20.14
CA THR A 104 -8.15 -1.39 -20.47
C THR A 104 -8.53 -0.24 -21.43
N LEU A 105 -7.61 0.71 -21.65
CA LEU A 105 -7.81 1.88 -22.54
C LEU A 105 -7.00 1.82 -23.84
N LYS A 106 -6.34 0.70 -24.16
CA LYS A 106 -5.85 0.44 -25.51
C LYS A 106 -6.95 -0.27 -26.31
N LYS A 107 -7.88 0.52 -26.85
CA LYS A 107 -8.61 0.16 -28.08
C LYS A 107 -8.11 1.04 -29.20
#